data_AF-A0DT04-F1
#
_entry.id   AF-A0DT04-F1
#
_cell.length_a   1.000
_cell.length_b   1.000
_cell.length_c   1.000
_cell.angle_alpha   90.00
_cell.angle_beta   90.00
_cell.angle_gamma   90.00
#
_symmetry.space_group_name_H-M   'P 1'
#
loop_
_entity.id
_entity.type
_entity.pdbx_description
1 polymer ?
#
loop_
_entity_poly.entity_id
_entity_poly.type
_entity_poly.pdbx_seq_one_letter_code
_entity_poly.pdbx_strand_id
1 'polypeptide(L)'
;MKSEIILTLLFVSALATVERDANQEALEGVWSYFNKKGPFTVSKCGSDQDHKDAFLFTGYFLRKADIGSTSEINPLIAEAEQFYYSLPLETRNCFESNEEAIELGKFLGLEQYTQDELKDKVSSWVGSHFFIYKRLIKAAGNDWNNWKDYKLTGKDLAELLQRILTDSIE
;
A
#
# COMPACT_ATOMS: atom_id res chain seq x y z
N MET A 1 -3.77 -4.30 -17.10
CA MET A 1 -2.91 -3.19 -16.62
C MET A 1 -3.81 -1.99 -16.36
N LYS A 2 -4.28 -1.82 -15.11
CA LYS A 2 -5.17 -0.70 -14.70
C LYS A 2 -5.07 -0.33 -13.20
N SER A 3 -4.16 -0.96 -12.44
CA SER A 3 -4.21 -0.94 -10.96
C SER A 3 -2.90 -0.48 -10.33
N GLU A 4 -2.09 0.29 -11.06
CA GLU A 4 -0.76 0.76 -10.65
C GLU A 4 -0.76 1.50 -9.30
N ILE A 5 -1.83 2.22 -8.96
CA ILE A 5 -1.95 2.98 -7.71
C ILE A 5 -2.30 2.11 -6.50
N ILE A 6 -3.10 1.06 -6.68
CA ILE A 6 -3.38 0.14 -5.58
C ILE A 6 -2.27 -0.89 -5.46
N LEU A 7 -1.60 -1.25 -6.57
CA LEU A 7 -0.27 -1.81 -6.50
C LEU A 7 0.61 -0.90 -5.65
N THR A 8 0.73 0.41 -5.94
CA THR A 8 1.53 1.38 -5.17
C THR A 8 1.20 1.37 -3.66
N LEU A 9 -0.08 1.46 -3.28
CA LEU A 9 -0.53 1.42 -1.87
C LEU A 9 -0.23 0.07 -1.19
N LEU A 10 -0.12 -1.02 -1.95
CA LEU A 10 0.32 -2.35 -1.50
C LEU A 10 1.84 -2.60 -1.66
N PHE A 11 2.53 -1.79 -2.47
CA PHE A 11 3.94 -1.93 -2.86
C PHE A 11 4.86 -1.45 -1.74
N VAL A 12 4.41 -0.33 -1.15
CA VAL A 12 4.86 0.27 0.10
C VAL A 12 4.98 -0.80 1.20
N SER A 13 4.20 -1.88 1.17
CA SER A 13 4.29 -2.97 2.13
C SER A 13 5.01 -4.24 1.64
N ALA A 14 5.82 -4.25 0.55
CA ALA A 14 6.19 -5.51 -0.14
C ALA A 14 7.67 -6.04 -0.16
N LEU A 15 8.75 -5.35 0.29
CA LEU A 15 10.17 -5.62 -0.10
C LEU A 15 11.44 -5.31 0.87
N ALA A 16 12.44 -6.23 1.20
CA ALA A 16 14.01 -6.21 1.24
C ALA A 16 14.88 -7.27 2.03
N THR A 17 16.06 -7.83 1.66
CA THR A 17 16.87 -8.52 2.73
C THR A 17 17.56 -7.47 3.59
N VAL A 18 16.99 -6.95 4.70
CA VAL A 18 16.22 -7.56 5.83
C VAL A 18 14.78 -7.00 5.97
N GLU A 19 14.50 -5.89 5.31
CA GLU A 19 13.22 -5.20 5.26
C GLU A 19 12.09 -5.90 4.42
N ARG A 20 12.26 -7.17 4.02
CA ARG A 20 11.47 -8.18 3.25
C ARG A 20 10.96 -9.18 4.22
N ASP A 21 11.62 -9.39 5.35
CA ASP A 21 10.96 -10.01 6.48
C ASP A 21 9.93 -9.00 7.00
N ALA A 22 10.33 -7.73 7.23
CA ALA A 22 9.41 -6.64 7.58
C ALA A 22 8.28 -6.45 6.56
N ASN A 23 8.59 -6.38 5.27
CA ASN A 23 7.55 -6.23 4.27
C ASN A 23 6.81 -7.55 3.93
N GLN A 24 7.42 -8.74 4.04
CA GLN A 24 6.68 -10.00 3.97
C GLN A 24 5.66 -10.05 5.11
N GLU A 25 6.04 -9.64 6.32
CA GLU A 25 5.11 -9.49 7.44
C GLU A 25 3.98 -8.51 7.11
N ALA A 26 4.26 -7.38 6.49
CA ALA A 26 3.22 -6.42 6.08
C ALA A 26 2.32 -6.97 4.95
N LEU A 27 2.86 -7.65 3.93
CA LEU A 27 2.09 -8.41 2.94
C LEU A 27 1.24 -9.51 3.59
N GLU A 28 1.77 -10.26 4.54
CA GLU A 28 1.02 -11.23 5.32
C GLU A 28 -0.07 -10.54 6.16
N GLY A 29 0.17 -9.31 6.61
CA GLY A 29 -0.81 -8.45 7.25
C GLY A 29 -1.99 -8.24 6.32
N VAL A 30 -1.73 -7.73 5.11
CA VAL A 30 -2.72 -7.51 4.05
C VAL A 30 -3.49 -8.79 3.73
N TRP A 31 -2.82 -9.90 3.43
CA TRP A 31 -3.49 -11.15 3.07
C TRP A 31 -4.28 -11.72 4.25
N SER A 32 -3.76 -11.64 5.48
CA SER A 32 -4.47 -12.12 6.68
C SER A 32 -5.72 -11.31 7.00
N TYR A 33 -5.73 -10.00 6.71
CA TYR A 33 -6.93 -9.15 6.83
C TYR A 33 -8.06 -9.68 5.95
N PHE A 34 -7.75 -10.08 4.72
CA PHE A 34 -8.69 -10.69 3.79
C PHE A 34 -8.89 -12.21 3.96
N ASN A 35 -8.42 -12.80 5.08
CA ASN A 35 -8.46 -14.23 5.37
C ASN A 35 -7.82 -15.12 4.28
N LYS A 36 -6.87 -14.59 3.52
CA LYS A 36 -6.06 -15.32 2.53
C LYS A 36 -4.78 -15.85 3.19
N LYS A 37 -4.20 -16.92 2.61
CA LYS A 37 -2.85 -17.39 2.98
C LYS A 37 -1.84 -16.33 2.55
N GLY A 38 -0.88 -16.00 3.41
CA GLY A 38 0.18 -15.02 3.10
C GLY A 38 0.89 -15.33 1.77
N PRO A 39 1.34 -14.30 1.03
CA PRO A 39 1.92 -14.51 -0.30
C PRO A 39 3.36 -15.04 -0.21
N PHE A 40 3.81 -15.76 -1.23
CA PHE A 40 5.12 -16.44 -1.29
C PHE A 40 5.96 -16.04 -2.50
N THR A 41 5.40 -15.28 -3.44
CA THR A 41 6.03 -14.95 -4.73
C THR A 41 6.10 -13.45 -4.98
N VAL A 42 5.11 -12.66 -4.54
CA VAL A 42 5.13 -11.20 -4.75
C VAL A 42 6.32 -10.53 -4.04
N SER A 43 6.69 -11.03 -2.85
CA SER A 43 7.87 -10.60 -2.09
C SER A 43 9.22 -11.00 -2.71
N LYS A 44 9.22 -11.65 -3.89
CA LYS A 44 10.41 -11.95 -4.69
C LYS A 44 10.63 -10.96 -5.84
N CYS A 45 9.71 -10.02 -6.06
CA CYS A 45 9.81 -9.06 -7.16
C CYS A 45 10.75 -7.89 -6.84
N GLY A 46 11.93 -7.90 -7.43
CA GLY A 46 12.90 -6.79 -7.34
C GLY A 46 14.20 -7.14 -6.61
N SER A 47 15.13 -6.20 -6.66
CA SER A 47 16.44 -6.28 -6.01
C SER A 47 16.36 -5.83 -4.54
N ASP A 48 17.27 -6.30 -3.68
CA ASP A 48 17.31 -5.85 -2.28
C ASP A 48 17.46 -4.32 -2.09
N GLN A 49 17.88 -3.61 -3.14
CA GLN A 49 17.92 -2.14 -3.16
C GLN A 49 16.53 -1.52 -3.40
N ASP A 50 15.81 -1.89 -4.48
CA ASP A 50 14.42 -1.45 -4.76
C ASP A 50 13.54 -1.65 -3.52
N HIS A 51 13.84 -2.77 -2.89
CA HIS A 51 13.20 -3.23 -1.72
C HIS A 51 13.47 -2.33 -0.50
N LYS A 52 14.74 -2.07 -0.17
CA LYS A 52 15.13 -1.12 0.88
C LYS A 52 14.56 0.27 0.64
N ASP A 53 14.51 0.71 -0.62
CA ASP A 53 13.93 2.00 -1.00
C ASP A 53 12.42 2.04 -0.73
N ALA A 54 11.69 0.94 -0.99
CA ALA A 54 10.30 0.81 -0.57
C ALA A 54 10.16 0.91 0.96
N PHE A 55 10.97 0.20 1.75
CA PHE A 55 10.88 0.27 3.20
C PHE A 55 11.09 1.70 3.75
N LEU A 56 12.09 2.41 3.22
CA LEU A 56 12.39 3.78 3.62
C LEU A 56 11.27 4.74 3.17
N PHE A 57 10.77 4.58 1.95
CA PHE A 57 9.65 5.36 1.44
C PHE A 57 8.40 5.19 2.31
N THR A 58 8.08 3.97 2.74
CA THR A 58 6.92 3.67 3.60
C THR A 58 6.98 4.41 4.93
N GLY A 59 8.12 4.35 5.63
CA GLY A 59 8.27 5.03 6.92
C GLY A 59 8.14 6.54 6.80
N TYR A 60 8.70 7.11 5.73
CA TYR A 60 8.56 8.51 5.36
C TYR A 60 7.10 8.87 4.99
N PHE A 61 6.46 8.10 4.11
CA PHE A 61 5.14 8.37 3.56
C PHE A 61 4.06 8.32 4.63
N LEU A 62 4.06 7.28 5.48
CA LEU A 62 3.14 7.16 6.62
C LEU A 62 3.30 8.34 7.59
N ARG A 63 4.54 8.77 7.86
CA ARG A 63 4.82 9.92 8.72
C ARG A 63 4.34 11.23 8.11
N LYS A 64 4.55 11.43 6.81
CA LYS A 64 4.08 12.61 6.06
C LYS A 64 2.56 12.66 6.02
N ALA A 65 1.91 11.52 5.80
CA ALA A 65 0.46 11.37 5.84
C ALA A 65 -0.11 11.61 7.26
N ASP A 66 0.57 11.21 8.34
CA ASP A 66 0.15 11.50 9.74
C ASP A 66 0.31 12.98 10.13
N ILE A 67 1.18 13.76 9.47
CA ILE A 67 1.26 15.22 9.72
C ILE A 67 0.48 16.07 8.70
N GLY A 68 0.17 15.54 7.52
CA GLY A 68 -0.50 16.28 6.43
C GLY A 68 -1.97 16.67 6.72
N SER A 69 -2.42 17.74 6.08
CA SER A 69 -3.81 18.21 6.03
C SER A 69 -4.58 17.60 4.84
N THR A 70 -5.87 17.91 4.71
CA THR A 70 -6.66 17.53 3.54
C THR A 70 -6.16 18.14 2.22
N SER A 71 -5.42 19.25 2.25
CA SER A 71 -4.77 19.81 1.04
C SER A 71 -3.65 18.91 0.50
N GLU A 72 -3.03 18.08 1.36
CA GLU A 72 -1.90 17.23 0.99
C GLU A 72 -2.33 15.91 0.35
N ILE A 73 -3.64 15.59 0.28
CA ILE A 73 -4.11 14.30 -0.24
C ILE A 73 -3.67 14.06 -1.68
N ASN A 74 -3.93 15.01 -2.58
CA ASN A 74 -3.54 14.88 -3.99
C ASN A 74 -2.00 14.91 -4.19
N PRO A 75 -1.23 15.78 -3.49
CA PRO A 75 0.23 15.68 -3.43
C PRO A 75 0.76 14.31 -2.95
N LEU A 76 0.17 13.71 -1.92
CA LEU A 76 0.55 12.39 -1.40
C LEU A 76 0.26 11.28 -2.43
N ILE A 77 -0.89 11.32 -3.11
CA ILE A 77 -1.20 10.37 -4.20
C ILE A 77 -0.16 10.48 -5.33
N ALA A 78 0.20 11.71 -5.73
CA ALA A 78 1.20 11.94 -6.78
C ALA A 78 2.62 11.50 -6.35
N GLU A 79 2.99 11.67 -5.07
CA GLU A 79 4.29 11.25 -4.54
C GLU A 79 4.42 9.72 -4.46
N ALA A 80 3.34 9.02 -4.09
CA ALA A 80 3.29 7.57 -4.14
C ALA A 80 3.44 7.06 -5.59
N GLU A 81 2.72 7.66 -6.53
CA GLU A 81 2.81 7.36 -7.97
C GLU A 81 4.22 7.62 -8.53
N GLN A 82 4.87 8.72 -8.12
CA GLN A 82 6.26 9.01 -8.46
C GLN A 82 7.24 7.97 -7.91
N PHE A 83 7.04 7.52 -6.66
CA PHE A 83 7.85 6.44 -6.08
C PHE A 83 7.70 5.15 -6.90
N TYR A 84 6.47 4.74 -7.24
CA TYR A 84 6.24 3.56 -8.10
C TYR A 84 7.02 3.66 -9.42
N TYR A 85 6.87 4.76 -10.16
CA TYR A 85 7.57 4.92 -11.44
C TYR A 85 9.09 5.09 -11.32
N SER A 86 9.62 5.44 -10.14
CA SER A 86 11.07 5.49 -9.88
C SER A 86 11.73 4.11 -9.81
N LEU A 87 10.95 3.05 -9.55
CA LEU A 87 11.44 1.69 -9.47
C LEU A 87 11.83 1.12 -10.86
N PRO A 88 12.81 0.18 -10.90
CA PRO A 88 13.19 -0.49 -12.13
C PRO A 88 11.99 -1.10 -12.87
N LEU A 89 12.03 -1.03 -14.20
CA LEU A 89 10.95 -1.56 -15.04
C LEU A 89 10.79 -3.09 -14.85
N GLU A 90 11.87 -3.82 -14.58
CA GLU A 90 11.80 -5.26 -14.26
C GLU A 90 11.01 -5.54 -12.98
N THR A 91 11.21 -4.70 -11.96
CA THR A 91 10.53 -4.80 -10.66
C THR A 91 9.04 -4.52 -10.84
N ARG A 92 8.67 -3.41 -11.49
CA ARG A 92 7.27 -3.10 -11.82
C ARG A 92 6.61 -4.20 -12.66
N ASN A 93 7.26 -4.69 -13.71
CA ASN A 93 6.75 -5.77 -14.55
C ASN A 93 6.55 -7.08 -13.77
N CYS A 94 7.46 -7.42 -12.85
CA CYS A 94 7.31 -8.60 -12.00
C CYS A 94 6.04 -8.51 -11.14
N PHE A 95 5.78 -7.36 -10.52
CA PHE A 95 4.57 -7.13 -9.74
C PHE A 95 3.29 -7.13 -10.58
N GLU A 96 3.28 -6.44 -11.72
CA GLU A 96 2.10 -6.36 -12.60
C GLU A 96 1.72 -7.73 -13.20
N SER A 97 2.69 -8.65 -13.32
CA SER A 97 2.49 -10.02 -13.80
C SER A 97 2.38 -11.06 -12.68
N ASN A 98 2.54 -10.68 -11.42
CA ASN A 98 2.53 -11.60 -10.29
C ASN A 98 1.11 -12.16 -10.03
N GLU A 99 0.98 -13.49 -9.99
CA GLU A 99 -0.32 -14.15 -9.82
C GLU A 99 -1.03 -13.81 -8.51
N GLU A 100 -0.30 -13.68 -7.40
CA GLU A 100 -0.86 -13.35 -6.08
C GLU A 100 -1.37 -11.90 -6.05
N ALA A 101 -0.59 -10.96 -6.63
CA ALA A 101 -1.00 -9.57 -6.77
C ALA A 101 -2.24 -9.41 -7.68
N ILE A 102 -2.29 -10.16 -8.79
CA ILE A 102 -3.45 -10.21 -9.68
C ILE A 102 -4.67 -10.81 -8.97
N GLU A 103 -4.51 -11.87 -8.16
CA GLU A 103 -5.60 -12.48 -7.40
C GLU A 103 -6.17 -11.51 -6.35
N LEU A 104 -5.31 -10.82 -5.61
CA LEU A 104 -5.75 -9.81 -4.65
C LEU A 104 -6.46 -8.64 -5.36
N GLY A 105 -5.94 -8.16 -6.49
CA GLY A 105 -6.57 -7.11 -7.28
C GLY A 105 -7.96 -7.50 -7.81
N LYS A 106 -8.16 -8.76 -8.23
CA LYS A 106 -9.48 -9.29 -8.60
C LYS A 106 -10.42 -9.39 -7.41
N PHE A 107 -9.93 -9.92 -6.27
CA PHE A 107 -10.71 -10.03 -5.04
C PHE A 107 -11.21 -8.66 -4.52
N LEU A 108 -10.40 -7.62 -4.68
CA LEU A 108 -10.76 -6.25 -4.33
C LEU A 108 -11.59 -5.51 -5.40
N GLY A 109 -11.92 -6.17 -6.53
CA GLY A 109 -12.71 -5.58 -7.61
C GLY A 109 -12.00 -4.47 -8.40
N LEU A 110 -10.66 -4.41 -8.36
CA LEU A 110 -9.90 -3.27 -8.91
C LEU A 110 -10.01 -3.14 -10.44
N GLU A 111 -10.38 -4.21 -11.13
CA GLU A 111 -10.56 -4.24 -12.58
C GLU A 111 -11.73 -3.38 -13.07
N GLN A 112 -12.66 -3.00 -12.19
CA GLN A 112 -13.80 -2.13 -12.52
C GLN A 112 -13.43 -0.64 -12.59
N TYR A 113 -12.22 -0.25 -12.18
CA TYR A 113 -11.77 1.14 -12.15
C TYR A 113 -10.59 1.38 -13.11
N THR A 114 -10.51 2.61 -13.63
CA THR A 114 -9.29 3.20 -14.19
C THR A 114 -8.41 3.79 -13.10
N GLN A 115 -7.17 4.13 -13.46
CA GLN A 115 -6.20 4.77 -12.57
C GLN A 115 -6.73 6.10 -12.01
N ASP A 116 -7.36 6.93 -12.84
CA ASP A 116 -7.90 8.22 -12.41
C ASP A 116 -9.17 8.06 -11.54
N GLU A 117 -10.07 7.12 -11.87
CA GLU A 117 -11.22 6.80 -11.00
C GLU A 117 -10.77 6.30 -9.61
N LEU A 118 -9.63 5.60 -9.53
CA LEU A 118 -9.02 5.23 -8.25
C LEU A 118 -8.42 6.44 -7.51
N LYS A 119 -7.75 7.38 -8.20
CA LYS A 119 -7.27 8.64 -7.58
C LYS A 119 -8.44 9.42 -6.98
N ASP A 120 -9.50 9.59 -7.75
CA ASP A 120 -10.70 10.34 -7.33
C ASP A 120 -11.40 9.64 -6.18
N LYS A 121 -11.50 8.30 -6.18
CA LYS A 121 -12.10 7.53 -5.08
C LYS A 121 -11.28 7.63 -3.79
N VAL A 122 -9.95 7.49 -3.87
CA VAL A 122 -9.05 7.70 -2.71
C VAL A 122 -9.18 9.14 -2.20
N SER A 123 -9.10 10.14 -3.08
CA SER A 123 -9.13 11.56 -2.70
C SER A 123 -10.47 11.96 -2.07
N SER A 124 -11.58 11.56 -2.69
CA SER A 124 -12.93 11.79 -2.19
C SER A 124 -13.18 11.10 -0.84
N TRP A 125 -12.78 9.83 -0.69
CA TRP A 125 -12.97 9.11 0.56
C TRP A 125 -12.11 9.69 1.69
N VAL A 126 -10.82 9.96 1.44
CA VAL A 126 -9.92 10.54 2.45
C VAL A 126 -10.33 11.96 2.83
N GLY A 127 -10.84 12.76 1.88
CA GLY A 127 -11.40 14.07 2.17
C GLY A 127 -12.66 14.01 3.05
N SER A 128 -13.54 13.04 2.78
CA SER A 128 -14.81 12.85 3.50
C SER A 128 -14.64 12.18 4.87
N HIS A 129 -13.65 11.28 5.00
CA HIS A 129 -13.41 10.46 6.19
C HIS A 129 -12.05 10.75 6.85
N PHE A 130 -11.58 12.00 6.74
CA PHE A 130 -10.23 12.41 7.13
C PHE A 130 -9.81 11.93 8.53
N PHE A 131 -10.67 12.03 9.54
CA PHE A 131 -10.33 11.56 10.89
C PHE A 131 -10.11 10.03 10.98
N ILE A 132 -10.83 9.22 10.19
CA ILE A 132 -10.66 7.76 10.14
C ILE A 132 -9.34 7.44 9.43
N TYR A 133 -9.10 8.08 8.28
CA TYR A 133 -7.82 8.01 7.55
C TYR A 133 -6.64 8.33 8.48
N LYS A 134 -6.67 9.48 9.17
CA LYS A 134 -5.60 9.90 10.10
C LYS A 134 -5.39 8.90 11.22
N ARG A 135 -6.46 8.32 11.79
CA ARG A 135 -6.34 7.28 12.83
C ARG A 135 -5.60 6.05 12.32
N LEU A 136 -5.98 5.52 11.15
CA LEU A 136 -5.36 4.32 10.56
C LEU A 136 -3.92 4.57 10.12
N ILE A 137 -3.67 5.67 9.42
CA ILE A 137 -2.30 6.07 9.02
C ILE A 137 -1.39 6.28 10.23
N LYS A 138 -1.91 6.83 11.34
CA LYS A 138 -1.15 7.00 12.58
C LYS A 138 -0.83 5.67 13.26
N ALA A 139 -1.73 4.70 13.24
CA ALA A 139 -1.49 3.37 13.79
C ALA A 139 -0.39 2.66 12.98
N ALA A 140 -0.63 2.47 11.68
CA ALA A 140 0.33 1.96 10.70
C ALA A 140 1.70 2.66 10.79
N GLY A 141 1.72 4.00 10.81
CA GLY A 141 2.93 4.80 10.91
C GLY A 141 3.69 4.61 12.23
N ASN A 142 3.00 4.38 13.35
CA ASN A 142 3.63 4.09 14.63
C ASN A 142 4.23 2.69 14.68
N ASP A 143 3.56 1.67 14.16
CA ASP A 143 4.07 0.30 14.25
C ASP A 143 5.23 0.07 13.28
N TRP A 144 5.15 0.67 12.09
CA TRP A 144 6.24 0.72 11.11
C TRP A 144 7.48 1.46 11.63
N ASN A 145 7.35 2.75 11.99
CA ASN A 145 8.50 3.61 12.29
C ASN A 145 9.17 3.27 13.63
N ASN A 146 8.48 2.55 14.53
CA ASN A 146 9.03 2.11 15.81
C ASN A 146 9.45 0.62 15.83
N TRP A 147 9.51 -0.03 14.66
CA TRP A 147 9.97 -1.43 14.51
C TRP A 147 9.19 -2.41 15.40
N LYS A 148 7.86 -2.25 15.47
CA LYS A 148 7.00 -3.00 16.41
C LYS A 148 6.33 -4.21 15.77
N ASP A 149 5.52 -3.96 14.73
CA ASP A 149 4.69 -4.97 14.09
C ASP A 149 4.33 -4.54 12.66
N TYR A 150 5.09 -5.05 11.70
CA TYR A 150 4.84 -4.76 10.29
C TYR A 150 3.57 -5.44 9.78
N LYS A 151 3.16 -6.55 10.41
CA LYS A 151 1.94 -7.29 10.09
C LYS A 151 0.67 -6.55 10.53
N LEU A 152 0.70 -5.82 11.64
CA LEU A 152 -0.35 -4.85 12.00
C LEU A 152 -0.37 -3.68 11.01
N THR A 153 0.79 -3.13 10.65
CA THR A 153 0.86 -2.08 9.60
C THR A 153 0.17 -2.53 8.31
N GLY A 154 0.45 -3.76 7.86
CA GLY A 154 -0.20 -4.35 6.69
C GLY A 154 -1.72 -4.53 6.81
N LYS A 155 -2.22 -4.89 8.01
CA LYS A 155 -3.67 -4.98 8.28
C LYS A 155 -4.33 -3.61 8.26
N ASP A 156 -3.74 -2.61 8.90
CA ASP A 156 -4.28 -1.24 8.94
C ASP A 156 -4.38 -0.63 7.52
N LEU A 157 -3.39 -0.90 6.67
CA LEU A 157 -3.39 -0.48 5.27
C LEU A 157 -4.43 -1.26 4.43
N ALA A 158 -4.62 -2.55 4.69
CA ALA A 158 -5.67 -3.34 4.04
C ALA A 158 -7.08 -2.93 4.47
N GLU A 159 -7.27 -2.58 5.76
CA GLU A 159 -8.51 -2.00 6.27
C GLU A 159 -8.79 -0.65 5.58
N LEU A 160 -7.80 0.25 5.54
CA LEU A 160 -7.94 1.53 4.86
C LEU A 160 -8.32 1.35 3.38
N LEU A 161 -7.65 0.43 2.67
CA LEU A 161 -7.93 0.12 1.28
C LEU A 161 -9.36 -0.43 1.10
N GLN A 162 -9.79 -1.37 1.95
CA GLN A 162 -11.16 -1.89 1.88
C GLN A 162 -12.19 -0.79 2.15
N ARG A 163 -11.97 0.07 3.15
CA ARG A 163 -12.86 1.20 3.47
C ARG A 163 -13.00 2.18 2.31
N ILE A 164 -11.89 2.54 1.65
CA ILE A 164 -11.90 3.38 0.44
C ILE A 164 -12.69 2.73 -0.69
N LEU A 165 -12.47 1.42 -0.94
CA LEU A 165 -13.11 0.71 -2.05
C LEU A 165 -14.61 0.47 -1.84
N THR A 166 -15.03 0.24 -0.59
CA THR A 166 -16.43 -0.07 -0.21
C THR A 166 -17.23 1.14 0.27
N ASP A 167 -16.60 2.31 0.40
CA ASP A 167 -17.13 3.50 1.06
C ASP A 167 -17.62 3.26 2.51
N SER A 168 -17.08 2.22 3.18
CA SER A 168 -17.51 1.82 4.52
C SER A 168 -16.87 2.67 5.63
N ILE A 169 -17.67 2.92 6.68
CA ILE A 169 -17.33 3.80 7.81
C ILE A 169 -17.19 2.99 9.12
N GLU A 170 -17.80 1.80 9.21
CA GLU A 170 -17.84 0.91 10.39
C GLU A 170 -16.46 0.35 10.77
#